data_AF-M0R837-F1
#
_entry.id   AF-M0R837-F1
#
_cell.length_a   1.000
_cell.length_b   1.000
_cell.length_c   1.000
_cell.angle_alpha   90.00
_cell.angle_beta   90.00
_cell.angle_gamma   90.00
#
_symmetry.space_group_name_H-M   'P 1'
#
loop_
_entity.id
_entity.type
_entity.pdbx_description
1 polymer ?
#
loop_
_entity_poly.entity_id
_entity_poly.type
_entity_poly.pdbx_seq_one_letter_code
_entity_poly.pdbx_strand_id
1 'polypeptide(L)'
;MAKILNHPRVYAFLHIPVQSASDSVLMDMKREYCVADFKRVVDFLKEKVPGITIATDIICGFPGETDQDFQETVKLVEEYKFPSLFINQFYPRPGTPAAKAKQVPAHVKKQRTKDLSRVFHSYNPYDHKIGERQQVLVTEESFDSKFYVAHNRFYEQVLVPKNPAFMGKMVEVDIYESGKHFLKGQPVSETRVYTPSICKPLAKGEVSGLTTALDYL
;
A
#
# COMPACT_ATOMS: atom_id res chain seq x y z
N MET A 1 11.15 -4.73 -12.53
CA MET A 1 10.15 -4.73 -11.44
C MET A 1 8.73 -4.99 -11.93
N ALA A 2 8.17 -4.17 -12.84
CA ALA A 2 6.79 -4.34 -13.33
C ALA A 2 6.45 -5.76 -13.83
N LYS A 3 7.33 -6.40 -14.62
CA LYS A 3 7.16 -7.80 -15.05
C LYS A 3 6.94 -8.79 -13.89
N ILE A 4 7.64 -8.58 -12.76
CA ILE A 4 7.53 -9.43 -11.58
C ILE A 4 6.20 -9.19 -10.87
N LEU A 5 5.81 -7.92 -10.69
CA LEU A 5 4.54 -7.56 -10.02
C LEU A 5 3.30 -7.97 -10.85
N ASN A 6 3.43 -8.06 -12.18
CA ASN A 6 2.40 -8.61 -13.05
C ASN A 6 2.31 -10.15 -13.01
N HIS A 7 3.24 -10.85 -12.37
CA HIS A 7 3.15 -12.29 -12.22
C HIS A 7 1.98 -12.68 -11.29
N PRO A 8 1.12 -13.66 -11.64
CA PRO A 8 -0.09 -13.99 -10.88
C PRO A 8 0.17 -14.53 -9.46
N ARG A 9 1.41 -14.93 -9.17
CA ARG A 9 1.85 -15.41 -7.84
C ARG A 9 2.56 -14.34 -7.00
N VAL A 10 2.56 -13.09 -7.46
CA VAL A 10 3.17 -11.96 -6.77
C VAL A 10 2.08 -10.92 -6.53
N TYR A 11 2.02 -10.39 -5.32
CA TYR A 11 1.11 -9.29 -5.02
C TYR A 11 1.48 -8.06 -5.86
N ALA A 12 0.46 -7.42 -6.43
CA ALA A 12 0.59 -6.09 -7.01
C ALA A 12 0.51 -5.03 -5.89
N PHE A 13 1.48 -5.11 -4.98
CA PHE A 13 1.63 -4.25 -3.83
C PHE A 13 3.11 -3.93 -3.66
N LEU A 14 3.46 -2.68 -3.39
CA LEU A 14 4.83 -2.30 -3.07
C LEU A 14 4.87 -1.18 -2.02
N HIS A 15 5.77 -1.32 -1.06
CA HIS A 15 6.07 -0.26 -0.11
C HIS A 15 7.28 0.53 -0.60
N ILE A 16 7.06 1.79 -0.97
CA ILE A 16 8.12 2.70 -1.47
C ILE A 16 8.19 3.91 -0.53
N PRO A 17 9.14 3.96 0.42
CA PRO A 17 9.23 5.04 1.39
C PRO A 17 9.72 6.35 0.73
N VAL A 18 8.85 7.36 0.62
CA VAL A 18 9.27 8.70 0.17
C VAL A 18 9.90 9.49 1.30
N GLN A 19 9.38 9.34 2.52
CA GLN A 19 9.83 9.97 3.78
C GLN A 19 9.55 11.47 3.88
N SER A 20 9.83 12.25 2.84
CA SER A 20 9.48 13.67 2.70
C SER A 20 9.34 14.01 1.22
N ALA A 21 8.47 14.96 0.87
CA ALA A 21 8.40 15.46 -0.50
C ALA A 21 9.19 16.76 -0.72
N SER A 22 10.24 16.99 0.07
CA SER A 22 11.21 18.07 -0.12
C SER A 22 12.61 17.51 -0.35
N ASP A 23 13.22 17.89 -1.47
CA ASP A 23 14.59 17.46 -1.81
C ASP A 23 15.63 17.94 -0.79
N SER A 24 15.41 19.10 -0.16
CA SER A 24 16.30 19.61 0.89
C SER A 24 16.27 18.68 2.11
N VAL A 25 15.06 18.31 2.56
CA VAL A 25 14.86 17.40 3.68
C VAL A 25 15.38 16.01 3.34
N LEU A 26 15.12 15.50 2.13
CA LEU A 26 15.64 14.20 1.68
C LEU A 26 17.17 14.15 1.69
N MET A 27 17.82 15.24 1.25
CA MET A 27 19.28 15.37 1.29
C MET A 27 19.82 15.35 2.73
N ASP A 28 19.15 16.06 3.65
CA ASP A 28 19.53 16.06 5.06
C ASP A 28 19.28 14.69 5.74
N MET A 29 18.28 13.94 5.26
CA MET A 29 18.03 12.53 5.61
C MET A 29 19.02 11.55 4.98
N LYS A 30 19.98 12.02 4.16
CA LYS A 30 20.94 11.20 3.41
C LYS A 30 20.27 10.22 2.45
N ARG A 31 19.19 10.64 1.80
CA ARG A 31 18.58 9.88 0.70
C ARG A 31 19.35 10.14 -0.60
N GLU A 32 19.55 9.08 -1.37
CA GLU A 32 20.24 9.12 -2.67
C GLU A 32 19.24 9.26 -3.84
N TYR A 33 18.06 9.81 -3.57
CA TYR A 33 16.99 10.02 -4.53
C TYR A 33 16.32 11.37 -4.26
N CYS A 34 15.73 11.96 -5.31
CA CYS A 34 14.88 13.14 -5.20
C CYS A 34 13.39 12.79 -5.32
N VAL A 35 12.52 13.76 -5.07
CA VAL A 35 11.06 13.61 -5.22
C VAL A 35 10.71 13.23 -6.65
N ALA A 36 11.40 13.77 -7.66
CA ALA A 36 11.17 13.43 -9.06
C ALA A 36 11.49 11.95 -9.37
N ASP A 37 12.50 11.37 -8.71
CA ASP A 37 12.80 9.94 -8.85
C ASP A 37 11.69 9.08 -8.25
N PHE A 38 11.19 9.45 -7.07
CA PHE A 38 10.04 8.79 -6.45
C PHE A 38 8.82 8.83 -7.37
N LYS A 39 8.45 10.01 -7.87
CA LYS A 39 7.32 10.19 -8.79
C LYS A 39 7.49 9.33 -10.04
N ARG A 40 8.66 9.37 -10.68
CA ARG A 40 8.98 8.55 -11.87
C ARG A 40 8.75 7.06 -11.61
N VAL A 41 9.19 6.54 -10.47
CA VAL A 41 9.01 5.12 -10.12
C VAL A 41 7.53 4.81 -9.89
N VAL A 42 6.81 5.63 -9.11
CA VAL A 42 5.40 5.41 -8.80
C VAL A 42 4.54 5.48 -10.05
N ASP A 43 4.73 6.50 -10.89
CA ASP A 43 3.96 6.70 -12.12
C ASP A 43 4.19 5.56 -13.10
N PHE A 44 5.46 5.15 -13.29
CA PHE A 44 5.80 3.99 -14.11
C PHE A 44 5.11 2.71 -13.62
N LEU A 45 5.07 2.49 -12.29
CA LEU A 45 4.42 1.32 -11.73
C LEU A 45 2.90 1.37 -11.86
N LYS A 46 2.27 2.52 -11.62
CA LYS A 46 0.82 2.70 -11.81
C LYS A 46 0.40 2.49 -13.26
N GLU A 47 1.25 2.89 -14.21
CA GLU A 47 1.01 2.68 -15.65
C GLU A 47 1.20 1.20 -16.05
N LYS A 48 2.29 0.56 -15.59
CA LYS A 48 2.67 -0.79 -16.07
C LYS A 48 2.11 -1.94 -15.24
N VAL A 49 1.58 -1.69 -14.06
CA VAL A 49 0.99 -2.69 -13.15
C VAL A 49 -0.40 -2.21 -12.74
N PRO A 50 -1.44 -2.48 -13.56
CA PRO A 50 -2.79 -2.00 -13.30
C PRO A 50 -3.28 -2.41 -11.91
N GLY A 51 -3.84 -1.44 -11.18
CA GLY A 51 -4.39 -1.64 -9.84
C GLY A 51 -3.35 -1.73 -8.71
N ILE A 52 -2.05 -1.57 -8.98
CA ILE A 52 -1.00 -1.66 -7.95
C ILE A 52 -1.29 -0.76 -6.74
N THR A 53 -1.17 -1.35 -5.55
CA THR A 53 -1.20 -0.60 -4.29
C THR A 53 0.22 -0.13 -3.94
N ILE A 54 0.38 1.17 -3.80
CA ILE A 54 1.62 1.77 -3.29
C ILE A 54 1.39 2.22 -1.86
N ALA A 55 2.14 1.62 -0.94
CA ALA A 55 2.30 2.12 0.43
C ALA A 55 3.52 3.04 0.52
N THR A 56 3.49 4.01 1.43
CA THR A 56 4.65 4.87 1.69
C THR A 56 4.70 5.35 3.15
N ASP A 57 5.88 5.80 3.57
CA ASP A 57 6.13 6.40 4.87
C ASP A 57 6.42 7.89 4.70
N ILE A 58 5.96 8.71 5.65
CA ILE A 58 6.31 10.12 5.80
C ILE A 58 6.78 10.38 7.23
N ILE A 59 7.86 11.16 7.36
CA ILE A 59 8.39 11.65 8.64
C ILE A 59 8.17 13.15 8.72
N CYS A 60 7.23 13.58 9.56
CA CYS A 60 6.95 14.98 9.82
C CYS A 60 7.93 15.55 10.87
N GLY A 61 8.47 16.73 10.58
CA GLY A 61 9.27 17.51 11.52
C GLY A 61 10.72 17.06 11.60
N PHE A 62 11.28 16.57 10.50
CA PHE A 62 12.72 16.32 10.42
C PHE A 62 13.50 17.62 10.73
N PRO A 63 14.67 17.57 11.41
CA PRO A 63 15.44 18.76 11.72
C PRO A 63 15.77 19.56 10.46
N GLY A 64 15.40 20.84 10.42
CA GLY A 64 15.53 21.69 9.23
C GLY A 64 14.25 21.85 8.39
N GLU A 65 13.25 20.99 8.56
CA GLU A 65 12.00 21.04 7.77
C GLU A 65 11.22 22.35 7.98
N THR A 66 11.07 23.12 6.91
CA THR A 66 10.32 24.36 6.85
C THR A 66 8.82 24.12 6.60
N ASP A 67 8.02 25.17 6.70
CA ASP A 67 6.59 25.07 6.37
C ASP A 67 6.37 24.79 4.87
N GLN A 68 7.22 25.32 3.99
CA GLN A 68 7.16 25.04 2.57
C GLN A 68 7.42 23.56 2.27
N ASP A 69 8.46 22.97 2.87
CA ASP A 69 8.79 21.55 2.71
C ASP A 69 7.63 20.64 3.14
N PHE A 70 6.97 21.01 4.24
CA PHE A 70 5.79 20.29 4.71
C PHE A 70 4.60 20.43 3.75
N GLN A 71 4.37 21.62 3.19
CA GLN A 71 3.30 21.82 2.20
C GLN A 71 3.54 21.05 0.91
N GLU A 72 4.79 20.90 0.46
CA GLU A 72 5.12 20.02 -0.67
C GLU A 72 4.77 18.56 -0.38
N THR A 73 5.01 18.12 0.87
CA THR A 73 4.63 16.79 1.35
C THR A 73 3.12 16.58 1.37
N VAL A 74 2.35 17.59 1.80
CA VAL A 74 0.89 17.56 1.76
C VAL A 74 0.39 17.41 0.31
N LYS A 75 0.90 18.23 -0.61
CA LYS A 75 0.52 18.20 -2.03
C LYS A 75 0.78 16.84 -2.66
N LEU A 76 1.91 16.19 -2.34
CA LEU A 76 2.20 14.84 -2.84
C LEU A 76 1.13 13.83 -2.39
N VAL A 77 0.69 13.90 -1.14
CA VAL A 77 -0.35 12.99 -0.62
C VAL A 77 -1.71 13.26 -1.27
N GLU A 78 -2.06 14.52 -1.52
CA GLU A 78 -3.28 14.92 -2.23
C GLU A 78 -3.28 14.46 -3.70
N GLU A 79 -2.13 14.54 -4.36
CA GLU A 79 -1.92 14.16 -5.75
C GLU A 79 -2.03 12.63 -5.93
N TYR A 80 -1.33 11.86 -5.10
CA TYR A 80 -1.24 10.41 -5.27
C TYR A 80 -2.34 9.62 -4.58
N LYS A 81 -3.00 10.22 -3.56
CA LYS A 81 -4.07 9.60 -2.75
C LYS A 81 -3.73 8.16 -2.33
N PHE A 82 -2.57 7.98 -1.72
CA PHE A 82 -2.06 6.66 -1.32
C PHE A 82 -3.10 5.86 -0.51
N PRO A 83 -3.32 4.57 -0.83
CA PRO A 83 -4.21 3.72 -0.04
C PRO A 83 -3.67 3.40 1.36
N SER A 84 -2.35 3.31 1.50
CA SER A 84 -1.66 3.05 2.76
C SER A 84 -0.54 4.07 2.97
N LEU A 85 -0.63 4.84 4.05
CA LEU A 85 0.30 5.91 4.37
C LEU A 85 0.67 5.87 5.86
N PHE A 86 1.95 5.70 6.15
CA PHE A 86 2.48 5.72 7.51
C PHE A 86 3.01 7.12 7.85
N ILE A 87 2.29 7.84 8.70
CA ILE A 87 2.67 9.20 9.10
C ILE A 87 3.29 9.15 10.50
N ASN A 88 4.60 9.44 10.57
CA ASN A 88 5.37 9.40 11.80
C ASN A 88 5.94 10.78 12.13
N GLN A 89 6.10 11.08 13.42
CA GLN A 89 6.88 12.24 13.85
C GLN A 89 8.37 11.90 13.88
N PHE A 90 9.22 12.84 13.50
CA PHE A 90 10.65 12.68 13.73
C PHE A 90 10.96 12.54 15.23
N TYR A 91 11.68 11.48 15.57
CA TYR A 91 12.20 11.22 16.90
C TYR A 91 13.74 11.15 16.85
N PRO A 92 14.46 12.07 17.52
CA PRO A 92 15.92 12.08 17.51
C PRO A 92 16.47 10.83 18.18
N ARG A 93 17.34 10.10 17.47
CA ARG A 93 18.05 8.94 18.02
C ARG A 93 19.42 9.37 18.54
N PRO A 94 19.78 9.08 19.80
CA PRO A 94 21.09 9.44 20.36
C PRO A 94 22.24 9.00 19.45
N GLY A 95 23.25 9.87 19.29
CA GLY A 95 24.43 9.61 18.47
C GLY A 95 24.29 9.94 16.97
N THR A 96 23.08 10.23 16.47
CA THR A 96 22.89 10.59 15.06
C THR A 96 23.18 12.07 14.76
N PRO A 97 23.63 12.42 13.55
CA PRO A 97 23.75 13.83 13.14
C PRO A 97 22.44 14.61 13.30
N ALA A 98 21.31 13.99 12.92
CA ALA A 98 19.98 14.59 13.05
C ALA A 98 19.60 14.91 14.50
N ALA A 99 20.07 14.14 15.49
CA ALA A 99 19.82 14.45 16.90
C ALA A 99 20.61 15.68 17.41
N LYS A 100 21.71 16.06 16.75
CA LYS A 100 22.52 17.23 17.09
C LYS A 100 22.06 18.51 16.39
N ALA A 101 21.25 18.38 15.35
CA ALA A 101 20.71 19.51 14.59
C ALA A 101 19.63 20.28 15.37
N LYS A 102 19.33 21.51 14.94
CA LYS A 102 18.24 22.31 15.50
C LYS A 102 16.90 21.62 15.22
N GLN A 103 16.25 21.19 16.29
CA GLN A 103 15.00 20.42 16.20
C GLN A 103 13.81 21.32 15.85
N VAL A 104 12.87 20.77 15.06
CA VAL A 104 11.54 21.34 14.90
C VAL A 104 10.78 21.23 16.23
N PRO A 105 10.16 22.31 16.74
CA PRO A 105 9.43 22.29 18.01
C PRO A 105 8.35 21.19 18.04
N ALA A 106 8.19 20.53 19.20
CA ALA A 106 7.28 19.41 19.35
C ALA A 106 5.82 19.73 18.95
N HIS A 107 5.35 20.95 19.25
CA HIS A 107 4.00 21.38 18.87
C HIS A 107 3.83 21.48 17.35
N VAL A 108 4.86 21.90 16.61
CA VAL A 108 4.86 21.95 15.14
C VAL A 108 4.82 20.53 14.58
N LYS A 109 5.65 19.60 15.08
CA LYS A 109 5.63 18.19 14.64
C LYS A 109 4.26 17.55 14.83
N LYS A 110 3.64 17.80 15.99
CA LYS A 110 2.28 17.35 16.31
C LYS A 110 1.24 17.95 15.37
N GLN A 111 1.32 19.25 15.09
CA GLN A 111 0.42 19.94 14.18
C GLN A 111 0.53 19.38 12.75
N ARG A 112 1.75 19.27 12.21
CA ARG A 112 2.02 18.70 10.88
C ARG A 112 1.49 17.28 10.72
N THR A 113 1.75 16.42 11.71
CA THR A 113 1.20 15.05 11.74
C THR A 113 -0.33 15.05 11.71
N LYS A 114 -0.97 15.91 12.51
CA LYS A 114 -2.43 16.01 12.56
C LYS A 114 -3.01 16.48 11.23
N ASP A 115 -2.37 17.45 10.58
CA ASP A 115 -2.83 18.01 9.32
C ASP A 115 -2.67 17.01 8.18
N LEU A 116 -1.52 16.34 8.08
CA LEU A 116 -1.32 15.30 7.07
C LEU A 116 -2.23 14.09 7.29
N SER A 117 -2.48 13.70 8.54
CA SER A 117 -3.48 12.68 8.87
C SER A 117 -4.87 13.11 8.42
N ARG A 118 -5.24 14.38 8.59
CA ARG A 118 -6.53 14.90 8.12
C ARG A 118 -6.66 14.80 6.60
N VAL A 119 -5.60 15.16 5.87
CA VAL A 119 -5.53 15.03 4.40
C VAL A 119 -5.68 13.57 4.00
N PHE A 120 -4.94 12.65 4.64
CA PHE A 120 -5.06 11.23 4.37
C PHE A 120 -6.50 10.74 4.59
N HIS A 121 -7.16 11.11 5.69
CA HIS A 121 -8.54 10.71 5.98
C HIS A 121 -9.59 11.45 5.12
N SER A 122 -9.21 12.46 4.33
CA SER A 122 -10.14 13.23 3.50
C SER A 122 -10.62 12.49 2.25
N TYR A 123 -9.91 11.43 1.85
CA TYR A 123 -10.24 10.64 0.67
C TYR A 123 -10.37 9.15 0.99
N ASN A 124 -11.23 8.48 0.22
CA ASN A 124 -11.36 7.02 0.24
C ASN A 124 -10.66 6.43 -1.00
N PRO A 125 -9.60 5.61 -0.84
CA PRO A 125 -8.83 5.11 -1.96
C PRO A 125 -9.54 4.00 -2.75
N TYR A 126 -10.57 3.37 -2.19
CA TYR A 126 -11.14 2.13 -2.72
C TYR A 126 -12.56 2.25 -3.32
N ASP A 127 -13.15 3.44 -3.36
CA ASP A 127 -14.54 3.62 -3.87
C ASP A 127 -14.73 3.06 -5.28
N HIS A 128 -13.71 3.18 -6.11
CA HIS A 128 -13.72 2.69 -7.50
C HIS A 128 -13.85 1.16 -7.61
N LYS A 129 -13.65 0.41 -6.52
CA LYS A 129 -13.71 -1.06 -6.49
C LYS A 129 -15.09 -1.61 -6.16
N ILE A 130 -16.03 -0.75 -5.76
CA ILE A 130 -17.41 -1.18 -5.46
C ILE A 130 -18.05 -1.67 -6.77
N GLY A 131 -18.64 -2.86 -6.73
CA GLY A 131 -19.21 -3.55 -7.88
C GLY A 131 -18.21 -4.45 -8.62
N GLU A 132 -16.92 -4.43 -8.26
CA GLU A 132 -15.95 -5.37 -8.83
C GLU A 132 -16.11 -6.77 -8.23
N ARG A 133 -15.84 -7.78 -9.06
CA ARG A 133 -15.67 -9.16 -8.63
C ARG A 133 -14.19 -9.46 -8.42
N GLN A 134 -13.83 -9.96 -7.24
CA GLN A 134 -12.43 -10.17 -6.87
C GLN A 134 -12.19 -11.55 -6.25
N GLN A 135 -10.99 -12.08 -6.48
CA GLN A 135 -10.48 -13.29 -5.83
C GLN A 135 -9.70 -12.89 -4.58
N VAL A 136 -10.05 -13.48 -3.42
CA VAL A 136 -9.48 -13.14 -2.12
C VAL A 136 -9.04 -14.38 -1.36
N LEU A 137 -7.88 -14.31 -0.69
CA LEU A 137 -7.40 -15.36 0.21
C LEU A 137 -7.83 -15.04 1.64
N VAL A 138 -8.63 -15.89 2.26
CA VAL A 138 -9.06 -15.71 3.66
C VAL A 138 -7.97 -16.22 4.61
N THR A 139 -7.46 -15.36 5.48
CA THR A 139 -6.26 -15.65 6.30
C THR A 139 -6.49 -15.60 7.79
N GLU A 140 -7.39 -14.72 8.26
CA GLU A 140 -7.54 -14.44 9.68
C GLU A 140 -8.96 -13.99 10.06
N GLU A 141 -9.20 -13.87 11.36
CA GLU A 141 -10.44 -13.35 11.91
C GLU A 141 -10.31 -11.86 12.23
N SER A 142 -11.37 -11.07 12.01
CA SER A 142 -11.37 -9.65 12.34
C SER A 142 -11.27 -9.43 13.85
N PHE A 143 -10.74 -8.27 14.27
CA PHE A 143 -10.57 -7.93 15.69
C PHE A 143 -11.89 -7.97 16.49
N ASP A 144 -13.00 -7.60 15.86
CA ASP A 144 -14.34 -7.63 16.46
C ASP A 144 -15.05 -8.99 16.31
N SER A 145 -14.37 -10.00 15.76
CA SER A 145 -14.88 -11.36 15.51
C SER A 145 -16.12 -11.46 14.60
N LYS A 146 -16.52 -10.39 13.92
CA LYS A 146 -17.73 -10.37 13.07
C LYS A 146 -17.49 -10.90 11.66
N PHE A 147 -16.26 -10.78 11.16
CA PHE A 147 -15.89 -11.13 9.80
C PHE A 147 -14.62 -12.00 9.78
N TYR A 148 -14.35 -12.61 8.64
CA TYR A 148 -12.98 -12.98 8.30
C TYR A 148 -12.33 -11.88 7.48
N VAL A 149 -11.01 -11.73 7.65
CA VAL A 149 -10.18 -10.85 6.84
C VAL A 149 -9.55 -11.70 5.74
N ALA A 150 -9.72 -11.22 4.52
CA ALA A 150 -9.12 -11.79 3.33
C ALA A 150 -8.26 -10.74 2.61
N HIS A 151 -7.34 -11.19 1.77
CA HIS A 151 -6.50 -10.31 0.96
C HIS A 151 -6.65 -10.61 -0.52
N ASN A 152 -6.86 -9.57 -1.31
CA ASN A 152 -6.85 -9.69 -2.77
C ASN A 152 -5.41 -9.57 -3.33
N ARG A 153 -5.27 -9.61 -4.66
CA ARG A 153 -3.98 -9.49 -5.36
C ARG A 153 -3.22 -8.18 -5.05
N PHE A 154 -3.90 -7.13 -4.62
CA PHE A 154 -3.32 -5.83 -4.31
C PHE A 154 -2.96 -5.70 -2.82
N TYR A 155 -3.06 -6.82 -2.08
CA TYR A 155 -2.87 -6.92 -0.63
C TYR A 155 -3.89 -6.10 0.19
N GLU A 156 -4.97 -5.64 -0.45
CA GLU A 156 -6.04 -4.89 0.18
C GLU A 156 -6.87 -5.83 1.08
N GLN A 157 -7.28 -5.35 2.25
CA GLN A 157 -8.12 -6.11 3.18
C GLN A 157 -9.56 -6.14 2.68
N VAL A 158 -10.12 -7.35 2.55
CA VAL A 158 -11.51 -7.59 2.19
C VAL A 158 -12.18 -8.36 3.33
N LEU A 159 -13.17 -7.74 3.97
CA LEU A 159 -13.98 -8.36 5.01
C LEU A 159 -15.02 -9.26 4.34
N VAL A 160 -15.03 -10.53 4.76
CA VAL A 160 -15.91 -11.57 4.23
C VAL A 160 -16.75 -12.15 5.38
N PRO A 161 -18.05 -12.43 5.19
CA PRO A 161 -18.86 -13.12 6.18
C PRO A 161 -18.22 -14.43 6.65
N LYS A 162 -18.33 -14.73 7.95
CA LYS A 162 -17.73 -15.94 8.53
C LYS A 162 -18.41 -17.19 7.97
N ASN A 163 -17.61 -18.03 7.34
CA ASN A 163 -17.97 -19.40 7.00
C ASN A 163 -16.72 -20.27 7.24
N PRO A 164 -16.74 -21.23 8.18
CA PRO A 164 -15.58 -22.06 8.48
C PRO A 164 -14.93 -22.74 7.27
N ALA A 165 -15.69 -22.96 6.19
CA ALA A 165 -15.17 -23.52 4.94
C ALA A 165 -14.19 -22.59 4.19
N PHE A 166 -14.16 -21.29 4.51
CA PHE A 166 -13.35 -20.31 3.79
C PHE A 166 -11.94 -20.13 4.37
N MET A 167 -11.71 -20.42 5.65
CA MET A 167 -10.42 -20.13 6.29
C MET A 167 -9.26 -20.86 5.58
N GLY A 168 -8.23 -20.10 5.19
CA GLY A 168 -7.09 -20.61 4.43
C GLY A 168 -7.40 -20.96 2.96
N LYS A 169 -8.51 -20.46 2.41
CA LYS A 169 -8.96 -20.72 1.04
C LYS A 169 -9.08 -19.43 0.23
N MET A 170 -8.95 -19.59 -1.07
CA MET A 170 -9.36 -18.59 -2.06
C MET A 170 -10.88 -18.63 -2.24
N VAL A 171 -11.49 -17.46 -2.28
CA VAL A 171 -12.93 -17.25 -2.46
C VAL A 171 -13.14 -16.12 -3.46
N GLU A 172 -14.16 -16.24 -4.31
CA GLU A 172 -14.61 -15.15 -5.17
C GLU A 172 -15.70 -14.34 -4.47
N VAL A 173 -15.54 -13.03 -4.46
CA VAL A 173 -16.44 -12.10 -3.79
C VAL A 173 -16.85 -10.95 -4.71
N ASP A 174 -18.08 -10.49 -4.58
CA ASP A 174 -18.54 -9.23 -5.15
C ASP A 174 -18.37 -8.13 -4.09
N ILE A 175 -17.59 -7.09 -4.42
CA ILE A 175 -17.33 -5.97 -3.52
C ILE A 175 -18.56 -5.06 -3.48
N TYR A 176 -19.13 -4.85 -2.29
CA TYR A 176 -20.37 -4.07 -2.14
C TYR A 176 -20.20 -2.81 -1.27
N GLU A 177 -19.12 -2.71 -0.50
CA GLU A 177 -18.84 -1.55 0.35
C GLU A 177 -17.33 -1.34 0.40
N SER A 178 -16.92 -0.08 0.54
CA SER A 178 -15.54 0.27 0.85
C SER A 178 -15.48 1.23 2.04
N GLY A 179 -14.41 1.15 2.79
CA GLY A 179 -14.06 2.11 3.84
C GLY A 179 -12.59 2.50 3.72
N LYS A 180 -12.12 3.39 4.60
CA LYS A 180 -10.77 3.97 4.51
C LYS A 180 -9.63 2.93 4.42
N HIS A 181 -9.79 1.79 5.07
CA HIS A 181 -8.75 0.77 5.22
C HIS A 181 -9.17 -0.63 4.75
N PHE A 182 -10.40 -0.80 4.28
CA PHE A 182 -10.95 -2.12 3.95
C PHE A 182 -11.98 -2.04 2.83
N LEU A 183 -12.22 -3.19 2.22
CA LEU A 183 -13.38 -3.49 1.38
C LEU A 183 -14.29 -4.47 2.12
N LYS A 184 -15.57 -4.54 1.78
CA LYS A 184 -16.43 -5.67 2.14
C LYS A 184 -16.86 -6.41 0.88
N GLY A 185 -16.69 -7.73 0.91
CA GLY A 185 -17.02 -8.63 -0.17
C GLY A 185 -18.09 -9.64 0.25
N GLN A 186 -19.09 -9.84 -0.60
CA GLN A 186 -20.07 -10.91 -0.44
C GLN A 186 -19.63 -12.11 -1.30
N PRO A 187 -19.45 -13.31 -0.73
CA PRO A 187 -19.16 -14.51 -1.51
C PRO A 187 -20.21 -14.76 -2.59
N VAL A 188 -19.75 -15.06 -3.79
CA VAL A 188 -20.63 -15.43 -4.91
C VAL A 188 -21.27 -16.77 -4.60
N SER A 189 -22.56 -16.96 -4.92
CA SER A 189 -23.37 -18.13 -4.54
C SER A 189 -22.77 -19.47 -5.00
N GLU A 190 -22.07 -19.49 -6.13
CA GLU A 190 -21.39 -20.65 -6.70
C GLU A 190 -19.86 -20.57 -6.60
N THR A 191 -19.34 -19.78 -5.65
CA THR A 191 -17.89 -19.55 -5.54
C THR A 191 -17.13 -20.87 -5.41
N ARG A 192 -16.17 -21.08 -6.32
CA ARG A 192 -15.23 -22.19 -6.20
C ARG A 192 -14.26 -21.88 -5.06
N VAL A 193 -14.50 -22.47 -3.90
CA VAL A 193 -13.58 -22.40 -2.75
C VAL A 193 -12.44 -23.38 -2.96
N TYR A 194 -11.19 -22.93 -2.94
CA TYR A 194 -10.03 -23.80 -3.14
C TYR A 194 -8.82 -23.39 -2.28
N THR A 195 -7.97 -24.35 -1.91
CA THR A 195 -6.70 -24.04 -1.24
C THR A 195 -5.68 -23.58 -2.28
N PRO A 196 -4.99 -22.45 -2.06
CA PRO A 196 -3.86 -22.04 -2.89
C PRO A 196 -2.60 -22.88 -2.57
N SER A 197 -2.62 -24.17 -2.84
CA SER A 197 -1.48 -25.10 -2.89
C SER A 197 -2.02 -26.45 -3.42
N ILE A 198 -1.36 -27.27 -4.22
CA ILE A 198 0.03 -27.48 -4.61
C ILE A 198 -0.01 -27.71 -6.14
N CYS A 199 0.49 -26.79 -6.97
CA CYS A 199 0.91 -27.23 -8.30
C CYS A 199 2.02 -28.28 -8.07
N LYS A 200 2.03 -29.38 -8.83
CA LYS A 200 3.19 -30.28 -8.84
C LYS A 200 4.48 -29.43 -8.84
N PRO A 201 5.46 -29.73 -7.99
CA PRO A 201 6.75 -29.04 -8.04
C PRO A 201 7.21 -29.00 -9.49
N LEU A 202 7.62 -27.82 -9.94
CA LEU A 202 8.19 -27.68 -11.26
C LEU A 202 9.36 -28.64 -11.42
N ALA A 203 9.51 -29.22 -12.60
CA ALA A 203 10.64 -30.10 -12.85
C ALA A 203 11.94 -29.33 -12.64
N LYS A 204 13.02 -30.02 -12.30
CA LYS A 204 14.34 -29.39 -12.13
C LYS A 204 14.72 -28.67 -13.43
N GLY A 205 14.85 -27.35 -13.37
CA GLY A 205 15.15 -26.48 -14.53
C GLY A 205 13.95 -25.68 -15.06
N GLU A 206 12.73 -25.95 -14.58
CA GLU A 206 11.55 -25.15 -14.88
C GLU A 206 11.40 -24.01 -13.87
N VAL A 207 11.21 -22.80 -14.37
CA VAL A 207 10.86 -21.61 -13.56
C VAL A 207 9.36 -21.36 -13.65
N SER A 208 8.73 -20.96 -12.55
CA SER A 208 7.31 -20.62 -12.59
C SER A 208 7.11 -19.39 -13.44
N GLY A 209 6.50 -19.56 -14.61
CA GLY A 209 6.12 -18.51 -15.54
C GLY A 209 4.98 -19.02 -16.41
N LEU A 210 4.08 -18.11 -16.79
CA LEU A 210 2.93 -18.37 -17.65
C LEU A 210 3.39 -19.06 -18.97
N THR A 211 3.01 -20.31 -19.18
CA THR A 211 2.98 -20.97 -20.50
C THR A 211 1.74 -20.52 -21.27
N THR A 212 1.58 -19.22 -21.41
CA THR A 212 0.64 -18.65 -22.39
C THR A 212 1.37 -17.50 -23.06
N ALA A 213 1.65 -17.70 -24.35
CA ALA A 213 2.06 -16.64 -25.25
C ALA A 213 1.09 -15.46 -25.08
N LEU A 214 1.60 -14.36 -24.54
CA LEU A 214 0.99 -13.06 -24.76
C LEU A 214 1.59 -12.58 -26.07
N ASP A 215 0.89 -12.87 -27.15
CA ASP A 215 1.00 -12.13 -28.41
C ASP A 215 0.63 -10.68 -28.10
N TYR A 216 1.65 -9.84 -27.93
CA TYR A 216 1.53 -8.40 -28.07
C TYR A 216 2.27 -8.01 -29.34
N LEU A 217 1.51 -7.90 -30.42
CA LEU A 217 1.73 -6.89 -31.46
C LEU A 217 1.26 -5.54 -30.92
#